data_AF-A0A1L3MXU6-F1
#
_entry.id   AF-A0A1L3MXU6-F1
#
_cell.length_a   1.000
_cell.length_b   1.000
_cell.length_c   1.000
_cell.angle_alpha   90.00
_cell.angle_beta   90.00
_cell.angle_gamma   90.00
#
_symmetry.space_group_name_H-M   'P 1'
#
loop_
_entity.id
_entity.type
_entity.pdbx_description
1 polymer ?
#
loop_
_entity_poly.entity_id
_entity_poly.type
_entity_poly.pdbx_seq_one_letter_code
_entity_poly.pdbx_strand_id
1 'polypeptide(L)'
;MKVEEKGTGDGTKGTGNRLAGESDVKTLVGRGEQYTNGRKNRLKPNIRYQTGEYDYFYETDGAGRLVKFETENLQLTTRTDRLSHSKNTPGKVKGQDHAGHLAGDRFGGSPKIDNLVSQLSDVNLKEYKKIEDTWAAALKETPPKEVTVDVEIVYDGNNMRPEKFIVNYAIDGKSEFQVIKN
;
A
#
# COMPACT_ATOMS: atom_id res chain seq x y z
N MET A 1 -29.91 49.09 52.20
CA MET A 1 -30.08 48.22 51.00
C MET A 1 -29.17 47.02 51.24
N LYS A 2 -29.59 45.77 51.54
CA LYS A 2 -30.54 44.86 50.86
C LYS A 2 -30.47 45.07 49.34
N VAL A 3 -29.99 44.14 48.52
CA VAL A 3 -30.41 42.74 48.38
C VAL A 3 -29.30 41.86 47.75
N GLU A 4 -29.36 40.56 48.02
CA GLU A 4 -28.65 39.42 47.41
C GLU A 4 -29.28 38.95 46.08
N GLU A 5 -28.62 37.95 45.47
CA GLU A 5 -29.00 36.95 44.42
C GLU A 5 -28.34 37.16 43.04
N LYS A 6 -27.85 36.15 42.30
CA LYS A 6 -27.47 34.73 42.48
C LYS A 6 -26.94 34.23 41.11
N GLY A 7 -26.08 33.20 41.12
CA GLY A 7 -25.82 32.27 40.00
C GLY A 7 -24.83 32.76 38.93
N THR A 8 -23.96 31.96 38.32
CA THR A 8 -23.86 30.50 38.14
C THR A 8 -22.41 30.14 37.85
N GLY A 9 -21.93 28.99 38.32
CA GLY A 9 -20.59 28.48 38.00
C GLY A 9 -20.49 27.89 36.60
N ASP A 10 -19.27 27.82 36.08
CA ASP A 10 -18.86 26.75 35.17
C ASP A 10 -17.35 26.54 35.27
N GLY A 11 -16.98 25.28 35.51
CA GLY A 11 -15.60 24.81 35.50
C GLY A 11 -15.31 24.19 34.14
N THR A 12 -14.43 24.80 33.36
CA THR A 12 -14.04 24.25 32.06
C THR A 12 -13.00 23.13 32.23
N LYS A 13 -13.48 21.91 32.00
CA LYS A 13 -12.71 20.72 31.64
C LYS A 13 -11.95 20.94 30.32
N GLY A 14 -10.79 20.30 30.20
CA GLY A 14 -9.86 20.48 29.09
C GLY A 14 -10.22 19.75 27.79
N THR A 15 -9.33 19.91 26.80
CA THR A 15 -9.21 19.15 25.56
C THR A 15 -7.73 19.26 25.15
N GLY A 16 -6.94 18.20 24.92
CA GLY A 16 -7.27 16.98 24.21
C GLY A 16 -7.12 17.20 22.70
N ASN A 17 -5.92 17.58 22.24
CA ASN A 17 -5.67 17.83 20.81
C ASN A 17 -5.47 16.49 20.09
N ARG A 18 -6.57 15.77 19.85
CA ARG A 18 -6.69 14.81 18.76
C ARG A 18 -7.42 15.53 17.65
N LEU A 19 -6.70 15.88 16.58
CA LEU A 19 -7.34 16.37 15.36
C LEU A 19 -8.05 15.19 14.70
N ALA A 20 -9.38 15.26 14.68
CA ALA A 20 -10.25 14.34 13.97
C ALA A 20 -10.79 15.03 12.71
N GLY A 21 -10.80 14.31 11.59
CA GLY A 21 -11.79 14.52 10.53
C GLY A 21 -11.28 15.11 9.22
N GLU A 22 -10.45 14.37 8.48
CA GLU A 22 -10.60 14.30 7.03
C GLU A 22 -11.27 12.96 6.76
N SER A 23 -12.39 12.93 6.03
CA SER A 23 -12.98 11.66 5.64
C SER A 23 -11.99 10.94 4.72
N ASP A 24 -11.33 9.89 5.20
CA ASP A 24 -10.33 9.06 4.49
C ASP A 24 -10.90 8.29 3.27
N VAL A 25 -12.06 8.71 2.74
CA VAL A 25 -12.68 8.10 1.58
C VAL A 25 -11.91 8.54 0.33
N LYS A 26 -11.04 7.66 -0.16
CA LYS A 26 -10.34 7.82 -1.43
C LYS A 26 -11.33 7.72 -2.59
N THR A 27 -11.18 8.57 -3.60
CA THR A 27 -11.98 8.49 -4.82
C THR A 27 -11.62 7.21 -5.59
N LEU A 28 -12.57 6.30 -5.78
CA LEU A 28 -12.38 5.13 -6.63
C LEU A 28 -12.38 5.56 -8.10
N VAL A 29 -11.33 5.21 -8.85
CA VAL A 29 -11.20 5.52 -10.28
C VAL A 29 -11.08 4.25 -11.12
N GLY A 30 -11.46 4.35 -12.40
CA GLY A 30 -11.41 3.22 -13.33
C GLY A 30 -9.98 2.82 -13.71
N ARG A 31 -9.82 1.60 -14.21
CA ARG A 31 -8.53 1.08 -14.69
C ARG A 31 -8.00 1.97 -15.82
N GLY A 32 -6.78 2.46 -15.66
CA GLY A 32 -6.10 3.38 -16.57
C GLY A 32 -6.30 4.85 -16.21
N GLU A 33 -7.28 5.18 -15.37
CA GLU A 33 -7.53 6.55 -14.91
C GLU A 33 -6.69 6.94 -13.70
N GLN A 34 -5.97 6.00 -13.08
CA GLN A 34 -5.08 6.26 -11.94
C GLN A 34 -3.87 7.14 -12.29
N TYR A 35 -3.60 7.36 -13.57
CA TYR A 35 -2.44 8.12 -14.03
C TYR A 35 -2.77 9.58 -14.30
N THR A 36 -1.83 10.48 -14.05
CA THR A 36 -1.97 11.92 -14.38
C THR A 36 -1.59 12.23 -15.82
N ASN A 37 -1.03 11.26 -16.56
CA ASN A 37 -0.51 11.48 -17.91
C ASN A 37 -0.58 10.21 -18.78
N GLY A 38 -0.53 10.42 -20.10
CA GLY A 38 -0.53 9.31 -21.07
C GLY A 38 0.73 8.44 -21.04
N ARG A 39 1.85 8.96 -20.48
CA ARG A 39 3.09 8.18 -20.27
C ARG A 39 2.95 7.16 -19.14
N LYS A 40 1.90 7.23 -18.33
CA LYS A 40 1.59 6.33 -17.22
C LYS A 40 2.77 6.15 -16.26
N ASN A 41 3.45 7.26 -15.96
CA ASN A 41 4.62 7.30 -15.07
C ASN A 41 4.43 8.21 -13.85
N ARG A 42 3.21 8.71 -13.62
CA ARG A 42 2.79 9.44 -12.41
C ARG A 42 1.35 9.06 -12.05
N LEU A 43 1.08 8.82 -10.77
CA LEU A 43 -0.26 8.52 -10.25
C LEU A 43 -0.97 9.79 -9.79
N LYS A 44 -2.30 9.77 -9.86
CA LYS A 44 -3.14 10.82 -9.28
C LYS A 44 -3.08 10.74 -7.75
N PRO A 45 -3.22 11.86 -7.05
CA PRO A 45 -3.27 11.88 -5.60
C PRO A 45 -4.64 11.46 -5.06
N ASN A 46 -4.67 10.91 -3.84
CA ASN A 46 -5.89 10.63 -3.07
C ASN A 46 -6.95 9.79 -3.81
N ILE A 47 -6.50 8.76 -4.54
CA ILE A 47 -7.39 7.85 -5.25
C ILE A 47 -7.22 6.42 -4.76
N ARG A 48 -8.25 5.62 -5.04
CA ARG A 48 -8.24 4.16 -4.96
C ARG A 48 -8.50 3.59 -6.35
N TYR A 49 -7.89 2.47 -6.69
CA TYR A 49 -8.09 1.82 -7.98
C TYR A 49 -7.76 0.34 -7.92
N GLN A 50 -8.11 -0.37 -9.00
CA GLN A 50 -7.71 -1.75 -9.21
C GLN A 50 -6.75 -1.88 -10.40
N THR A 51 -5.73 -2.74 -10.26
CA THR A 51 -4.78 -3.04 -11.35
C THR A 51 -4.22 -4.46 -11.21
N GLY A 52 -3.44 -4.88 -12.20
CA GLY A 52 -2.97 -6.25 -12.34
C GLY A 52 -4.00 -7.18 -12.99
N GLU A 53 -3.60 -8.45 -13.13
CA GLU A 53 -4.38 -9.54 -13.73
C GLU A 53 -5.67 -9.84 -12.96
N TYR A 54 -5.62 -9.70 -11.62
CA TYR A 54 -6.68 -10.07 -10.70
C TYR A 54 -7.35 -8.89 -9.98
N ASP A 55 -7.17 -7.67 -10.49
CA ASP A 55 -7.85 -6.47 -9.99
C ASP A 55 -7.65 -6.20 -8.48
N TYR A 56 -6.41 -6.34 -8.02
CA TYR A 56 -6.06 -5.99 -6.64
C TYR A 56 -6.20 -4.50 -6.38
N PHE A 57 -6.51 -4.14 -5.13
CA PHE A 57 -6.73 -2.76 -4.73
C PHE A 57 -5.46 -2.05 -4.33
N TYR A 58 -5.37 -0.79 -4.70
CA TYR A 58 -4.28 0.11 -4.33
C TYR A 58 -4.82 1.49 -4.00
N GLU A 59 -4.07 2.21 -3.17
CA GLU A 59 -4.38 3.59 -2.81
C GLU A 59 -3.17 4.51 -2.92
N THR A 60 -3.46 5.79 -3.18
CA THR A 60 -2.45 6.85 -3.18
C THR A 60 -2.74 7.95 -2.15
N ASP A 61 -1.68 8.59 -1.68
CA ASP A 61 -1.77 9.78 -0.84
C ASP A 61 -1.86 11.08 -1.65
N GLY A 62 -1.84 12.22 -0.96
CA GLY A 62 -1.90 13.56 -1.56
C GLY A 62 -0.74 13.90 -2.51
N ALA A 63 0.37 13.16 -2.46
CA ALA A 63 1.50 13.31 -3.37
C ALA A 63 1.46 12.31 -4.56
N GLY A 64 0.45 11.45 -4.62
CA GLY A 64 0.36 10.38 -5.62
C GLY A 64 1.34 9.24 -5.37
N ARG A 65 1.77 9.04 -4.11
CA ARG A 65 2.59 7.89 -3.70
C ARG A 65 1.68 6.72 -3.36
N LEU A 66 2.09 5.50 -3.74
CA LEU A 66 1.41 4.28 -3.32
C LEU A 66 1.48 4.14 -1.81
N VAL A 67 0.35 4.05 -1.13
CA VAL A 67 0.28 3.86 0.34
C VAL A 67 -0.37 2.55 0.76
N LYS A 68 -1.11 1.91 -0.15
CA LYS A 68 -1.77 0.63 0.12
C LYS A 68 -1.73 -0.31 -1.08
N PHE A 69 -1.58 -1.61 -0.81
CA PHE A 69 -1.89 -2.73 -1.70
C PHE A 69 -2.66 -3.77 -0.87
N GLU A 70 -3.87 -4.15 -1.31
CA GLU A 70 -4.66 -5.16 -0.60
C GLU A 70 -5.44 -6.09 -1.54
N THR A 71 -5.64 -7.32 -1.07
CA THR A 71 -6.51 -8.32 -1.69
C THR A 71 -6.95 -9.37 -0.67
N GLU A 72 -8.22 -9.77 -0.75
CA GLU A 72 -8.78 -10.90 0.01
C GLU A 72 -8.53 -12.25 -0.70
N ASN A 73 -7.97 -12.23 -1.90
CA ASN A 73 -7.74 -13.43 -2.69
C ASN A 73 -6.53 -13.26 -3.61
N LEU A 74 -5.33 -13.41 -3.04
CA LEU A 74 -4.09 -13.46 -3.82
C LEU A 74 -4.09 -14.72 -4.69
N GLN A 75 -3.66 -14.58 -5.94
CA GLN A 75 -3.70 -15.66 -6.93
C GLN A 75 -2.36 -15.76 -7.64
N LEU A 76 -2.00 -16.95 -8.09
CA LEU A 76 -0.85 -17.15 -8.98
C LEU A 76 -1.27 -16.80 -10.41
N THR A 77 -0.43 -16.03 -11.11
CA THR A 77 -0.63 -15.69 -12.52
C THR A 77 -0.79 -16.94 -13.39
N THR A 78 -1.63 -16.84 -14.42
CA THR A 78 -1.75 -17.89 -15.45
C THR A 78 -0.72 -17.74 -16.57
N ARG A 79 0.06 -16.65 -16.57
CA ARG A 79 1.06 -16.35 -17.59
C ARG A 79 2.28 -17.28 -17.47
N THR A 80 2.81 -17.68 -18.62
CA THR A 80 4.04 -18.48 -18.72
C THR A 80 5.30 -17.62 -18.63
N ASP A 81 5.21 -16.36 -19.06
CA ASP A 81 6.34 -15.44 -19.21
C ASP A 81 6.17 -14.18 -18.37
N ARG A 82 7.29 -13.72 -17.82
CA ARG A 82 7.36 -12.47 -17.04
C ARG A 82 7.21 -11.26 -17.95
N LEU A 83 6.41 -10.27 -17.53
CA LEU A 83 6.30 -9.02 -18.27
C LEU A 83 7.50 -8.09 -18.06
N SER A 84 7.84 -7.36 -19.12
CA SER A 84 8.72 -6.20 -19.02
C SER A 84 8.05 -5.12 -18.18
N HIS A 85 8.78 -4.58 -17.20
CA HIS A 85 8.25 -3.61 -16.25
C HIS A 85 8.97 -2.27 -16.31
N SER A 86 8.29 -1.25 -15.77
CA SER A 86 8.84 0.09 -15.65
C SER A 86 10.09 0.06 -14.77
N LYS A 87 11.20 0.60 -15.28
CA LYS A 87 12.49 0.59 -14.59
C LYS A 87 12.66 1.76 -13.63
N ASN A 88 11.91 2.85 -13.82
CA ASN A 88 12.09 4.12 -13.11
C ASN A 88 10.87 4.42 -12.24
N THR A 89 10.97 4.06 -10.97
CA THR A 89 9.98 4.38 -9.93
C THR A 89 10.28 5.75 -9.31
N PRO A 90 9.27 6.46 -8.78
CA PRO A 90 9.49 7.70 -8.03
C PRO A 90 10.45 7.49 -6.85
N GLY A 91 11.41 8.41 -6.66
CA GLY A 91 12.38 8.34 -5.55
C GLY A 91 13.50 7.31 -5.71
N LYS A 92 13.64 6.66 -6.88
CA LYS A 92 14.62 5.57 -7.07
C LYS A 92 16.06 6.05 -6.98
N VAL A 93 16.85 5.40 -6.11
CA VAL A 93 18.29 5.60 -6.01
C VAL A 93 19.02 4.59 -6.90
N LYS A 94 19.68 5.08 -7.97
CA LYS A 94 20.39 4.22 -8.92
C LYS A 94 21.51 3.44 -8.24
N GLY A 95 21.57 2.13 -8.49
CA GLY A 95 22.58 1.22 -7.94
C GLY A 95 22.27 0.72 -6.53
N GLN A 96 21.25 1.26 -5.86
CA GLN A 96 20.77 0.79 -4.55
C GLN A 96 19.38 0.16 -4.66
N ASP A 97 18.49 0.81 -5.41
CA ASP A 97 17.09 0.43 -5.50
C ASP A 97 16.74 -0.35 -6.77
N HIS A 98 15.84 -1.31 -6.61
CA HIS A 98 15.04 -1.92 -7.65
C HIS A 98 13.70 -1.19 -7.83
N ALA A 99 13.05 -1.44 -8.97
CA ALA A 99 11.62 -1.18 -9.11
C ALA A 99 10.89 -2.39 -8.53
N GLY A 100 10.68 -2.36 -7.21
CA GLY A 100 10.08 -3.45 -6.45
C GLY A 100 8.59 -3.51 -6.70
N HIS A 101 8.06 -4.70 -6.90
CA HIS A 101 6.61 -4.93 -7.00
C HIS A 101 6.01 -5.02 -5.60
N LEU A 102 4.79 -4.50 -5.42
CA LEU A 102 3.99 -4.78 -4.21
C LEU A 102 3.30 -6.14 -4.35
N ALA A 103 2.56 -6.33 -5.44
CA ALA A 103 2.18 -7.66 -5.92
C ALA A 103 3.22 -8.12 -6.96
N GLY A 104 4.02 -9.13 -6.65
CA GLY A 104 4.96 -9.71 -7.58
C GLY A 104 4.33 -10.15 -8.91
N ASP A 105 5.13 -10.19 -9.97
CA ASP A 105 4.68 -10.65 -11.31
C ASP A 105 4.07 -12.07 -11.26
N ARG A 106 4.60 -12.94 -10.39
CA ARG A 106 4.04 -14.28 -10.14
C ARG A 106 2.61 -14.27 -9.61
N PHE A 107 2.15 -13.14 -9.08
CA PHE A 107 0.79 -12.92 -8.60
C PHE A 107 -0.06 -12.06 -9.54
N GLY A 108 0.41 -11.84 -10.77
CA GLY A 108 -0.32 -11.01 -11.75
C GLY A 108 -0.26 -9.50 -11.46
N GLY A 109 0.71 -9.05 -10.65
CA GLY A 109 0.88 -7.62 -10.40
C GLY A 109 1.17 -6.81 -11.66
N SER A 110 0.69 -5.57 -11.69
CA SER A 110 0.93 -4.66 -12.83
C SER A 110 2.42 -4.37 -13.01
N PRO A 111 2.94 -4.37 -14.24
CA PRO A 111 4.34 -4.03 -14.53
C PRO A 111 4.60 -2.50 -14.56
N LYS A 112 3.65 -1.67 -14.11
CA LYS A 112 3.71 -0.20 -14.17
C LYS A 112 3.78 0.40 -12.78
N ILE A 113 4.03 1.71 -12.72
CA ILE A 113 4.22 2.42 -11.44
C ILE A 113 3.01 2.40 -10.50
N ASP A 114 1.87 1.90 -10.96
CA ASP A 114 0.66 1.68 -10.16
C ASP A 114 0.75 0.44 -9.24
N ASN A 115 1.85 -0.30 -9.30
CA ASN A 115 2.20 -1.43 -8.44
C ASN A 115 3.71 -1.47 -8.11
N LEU A 116 4.47 -0.42 -8.49
CA LEU A 116 5.93 -0.40 -8.32
C LEU A 116 6.40 0.73 -7.43
N VAL A 117 7.30 0.40 -6.52
CA VAL A 117 7.96 1.34 -5.60
C VAL A 117 9.47 1.25 -5.71
N SER A 118 10.16 2.30 -5.26
CA SER A 118 11.62 2.29 -5.14
C SER A 118 12.02 1.50 -3.90
N GLN A 119 12.43 0.25 -4.11
CA GLN A 119 12.72 -0.68 -3.03
C GLN A 119 14.21 -0.99 -3.00
N LEU A 120 14.83 -1.02 -1.82
CA LEU A 120 16.22 -1.43 -1.68
C LEU A 120 16.41 -2.82 -2.31
N SER A 121 17.46 -2.98 -3.12
CA SER A 121 17.73 -4.23 -3.83
C SER A 121 17.85 -5.43 -2.90
N ASP A 122 18.52 -5.26 -1.76
CA ASP A 122 18.62 -6.29 -0.72
C ASP A 122 17.26 -6.71 -0.18
N VAL A 123 16.41 -5.74 0.19
CA VAL A 123 15.06 -5.99 0.69
C VAL A 123 14.20 -6.71 -0.35
N ASN A 124 14.24 -6.24 -1.60
CA ASN A 124 13.51 -6.83 -2.72
C ASN A 124 13.95 -8.29 -2.98
N LEU A 125 15.23 -8.61 -2.81
CA LEU A 125 15.78 -9.95 -3.10
C LEU A 125 15.76 -10.89 -1.88
N LYS A 126 15.57 -10.36 -0.67
CA LYS A 126 15.64 -11.12 0.58
C LYS A 126 14.32 -11.08 1.33
N GLU A 127 14.12 -10.13 2.25
CA GLU A 127 12.99 -10.11 3.19
C GLU A 127 11.65 -10.13 2.46
N TYR A 128 11.45 -9.25 1.48
CA TYR A 128 10.20 -9.19 0.72
C TYR A 128 9.98 -10.47 -0.10
N LYS A 129 11.03 -10.94 -0.76
CA LYS A 129 10.98 -12.19 -1.54
C LYS A 129 10.61 -13.40 -0.69
N LYS A 130 11.10 -13.50 0.55
CA LYS A 130 10.76 -14.62 1.46
C LYS A 130 9.27 -14.67 1.75
N ILE A 131 8.65 -13.50 1.98
CA ILE A 131 7.21 -13.40 2.21
C ILE A 131 6.44 -13.83 0.95
N GLU A 132 6.83 -13.33 -0.23
CA GLU A 132 6.22 -13.76 -1.49
C GLU A 132 6.39 -15.26 -1.74
N ASP A 133 7.53 -15.85 -1.39
CA ASP A 133 7.76 -17.28 -1.52
C ASP A 133 6.84 -18.09 -0.58
N THR A 134 6.58 -17.60 0.64
CA THR A 134 5.59 -18.19 1.57
C THR A 134 4.19 -18.17 0.99
N TRP A 135 3.73 -17.03 0.45
CA TRP A 135 2.42 -16.93 -0.19
C TRP A 135 2.30 -17.86 -1.40
N ALA A 136 3.33 -17.87 -2.25
CA ALA A 136 3.35 -18.72 -3.44
C ALA A 136 3.38 -20.21 -3.10
N ALA A 137 4.02 -20.62 -1.99
CA ALA A 137 3.99 -22.00 -1.52
C ALA A 137 2.58 -22.41 -1.07
N ALA A 138 1.91 -21.57 -0.28
CA ALA A 138 0.55 -21.82 0.19
C ALA A 138 -0.46 -21.96 -0.96
N LEU A 139 -0.36 -21.08 -1.97
CA LEU A 139 -1.21 -21.13 -3.17
C LEU A 139 -0.94 -22.35 -4.07
N LYS A 140 0.18 -23.06 -3.89
CA LYS A 140 0.53 -24.28 -4.65
C LYS A 140 0.18 -25.58 -3.92
N GLU A 141 -0.34 -25.50 -2.71
CA GLU A 141 -0.78 -26.70 -1.98
C GLU A 141 -1.98 -27.37 -2.66
N THR A 142 -2.33 -28.58 -2.20
CA THR A 142 -3.46 -29.35 -2.74
C THR A 142 -4.35 -29.82 -1.58
N PRO A 143 -5.53 -29.20 -1.34
CA PRO A 143 -6.07 -28.06 -2.09
C PRO A 143 -5.25 -26.76 -1.88
N PRO A 144 -5.31 -25.79 -2.82
CA PRO A 144 -4.69 -24.48 -2.63
C PRO A 144 -5.26 -23.79 -1.39
N LYS A 145 -4.38 -23.13 -0.64
CA LYS A 145 -4.78 -22.34 0.53
C LYS A 145 -5.26 -20.95 0.13
N GLU A 146 -6.11 -20.36 0.96
CA GLU A 146 -6.52 -18.97 0.79
C GLU A 146 -5.46 -18.03 1.35
N VAL A 147 -5.10 -16.99 0.58
CA VAL A 147 -4.12 -15.98 1.00
C VAL A 147 -4.72 -14.58 0.86
N THR A 148 -4.83 -13.87 1.99
CA THR A 148 -5.19 -12.45 2.03
C THR A 148 -3.94 -11.62 2.30
N VAL A 149 -3.86 -10.42 1.74
CA VAL A 149 -2.69 -9.54 1.87
C VAL A 149 -3.16 -8.10 2.05
N ASP A 150 -2.56 -7.40 3.01
CA ASP A 150 -2.65 -5.96 3.21
C ASP A 150 -1.24 -5.41 3.47
N VAL A 151 -0.72 -4.64 2.51
CA VAL A 151 0.56 -3.96 2.60
C VAL A 151 0.35 -2.46 2.70
N GLU A 152 0.77 -1.88 3.82
CA GLU A 152 0.89 -0.43 3.96
C GLU A 152 2.32 0.02 3.63
N ILE A 153 2.43 1.12 2.88
CA ILE A 153 3.70 1.70 2.46
C ILE A 153 3.88 3.02 3.20
N VAL A 154 4.90 3.08 4.05
CA VAL A 154 5.17 4.24 4.91
C VAL A 154 6.33 5.04 4.36
N TYR A 155 6.18 6.36 4.35
CA TYR A 155 7.18 7.31 3.87
C TYR A 155 7.60 8.26 4.99
N ASP A 156 8.89 8.63 4.97
CA ASP A 156 9.40 9.72 5.80
C ASP A 156 9.12 11.06 5.13
N GLY A 157 8.29 11.89 5.76
CA GLY A 157 7.89 13.22 5.27
C GLY A 157 7.42 13.21 3.82
N ASN A 158 8.05 14.05 2.99
CA ASN A 158 7.72 14.24 1.58
C ASN A 158 8.54 13.33 0.63
N ASN A 159 9.25 12.33 1.16
CA ASN A 159 10.06 11.44 0.34
C ASN A 159 9.20 10.61 -0.63
N MET A 160 9.69 10.44 -1.86
CA MET A 160 9.04 9.57 -2.87
C MET A 160 9.49 8.11 -2.78
N ARG A 161 10.57 7.84 -2.02
CA ARG A 161 11.07 6.50 -1.70
C ARG A 161 10.45 6.07 -0.37
N PRO A 162 9.84 4.88 -0.28
CA PRO A 162 9.33 4.35 0.99
C PRO A 162 10.44 4.26 2.04
N GLU A 163 10.07 4.46 3.30
CA GLU A 163 10.91 4.20 4.47
C GLU A 163 10.78 2.75 4.92
N LYS A 164 9.56 2.20 4.90
CA LYS A 164 9.27 0.83 5.32
C LYS A 164 7.96 0.33 4.75
N PHE A 165 7.79 -0.98 4.81
CA PHE A 165 6.56 -1.70 4.48
C PHE A 165 6.03 -2.35 5.74
N ILE A 166 4.72 -2.24 5.96
CA ILE A 166 4.00 -2.96 7.00
C ILE A 166 3.16 -4.00 6.26
N VAL A 167 3.52 -5.27 6.41
CA VAL A 167 2.93 -6.38 5.67
C VAL A 167 2.10 -7.21 6.64
N ASN A 168 0.79 -7.19 6.44
CA ASN A 168 -0.18 -8.08 7.07
C ASN A 168 -0.63 -9.09 6.02
N TYR A 169 -0.70 -10.37 6.37
CA TYR A 169 -1.30 -11.37 5.50
C TYR A 169 -1.91 -12.49 6.32
N ALA A 170 -2.87 -13.22 5.76
CA ALA A 170 -3.39 -14.44 6.36
C ALA A 170 -3.31 -15.60 5.39
N ILE A 171 -3.03 -16.79 5.90
CA ILE A 171 -3.07 -18.05 5.15
C ILE A 171 -4.07 -18.97 5.85
N ASP A 172 -5.16 -19.34 5.17
CA ASP A 172 -6.32 -20.04 5.75
C ASP A 172 -6.78 -19.41 7.08
N GLY A 173 -6.89 -18.08 7.09
CA GLY A 173 -7.29 -17.29 8.26
C GLY A 173 -6.24 -17.15 9.37
N LYS A 174 -5.03 -17.72 9.23
CA LYS A 174 -3.94 -17.52 10.19
C LYS A 174 -3.13 -16.29 9.81
N SER A 175 -3.27 -15.22 10.60
CA SER A 175 -2.62 -13.94 10.36
C SER A 175 -1.14 -13.93 10.76
N GLU A 176 -0.34 -13.26 9.95
CA GLU A 176 1.07 -12.97 10.15
C GLU A 176 1.33 -11.47 9.91
N PHE A 177 2.36 -10.94 10.58
CA PHE A 177 2.71 -9.52 10.55
C PHE A 177 4.22 -9.33 10.43
N GLN A 178 4.66 -8.48 9.50
CA GLN A 178 6.07 -8.13 9.34
C GLN A 178 6.25 -6.64 9.04
N VAL A 179 7.28 -6.03 9.65
CA VAL A 179 7.74 -4.68 9.30
C VAL A 179 9.08 -4.80 8.61
N ILE A 180 9.17 -4.30 7.38
CA ILE A 180 10.36 -4.38 6.54
C ILE A 180 10.88 -2.97 6.30
N LYS A 181 12.06 -2.66 6.82
CA LYS A 181 12.72 -1.38 6.56
C LYS A 181 13.27 -1.37 5.13
N ASN A 182 13.05 -0.26 4.43
CA ASN A 182 13.53 -0.01 3.07
C ASN A 182 14.83 0.80 3.05
#